data_AF-A0A2A7MPN3-F1
#
_entry.id   AF-A0A2A7MPN3-F1
#
_cell.length_a   1.000
_cell.length_b   1.000
_cell.length_c   1.000
_cell.angle_alpha   90.00
_cell.angle_beta   90.00
_cell.angle_gamma   90.00
#
_symmetry.space_group_name_H-M   'P 1'
#
loop_
_entity.id
_entity.type
_entity.pdbx_description
1 polymer ?
#
loop_
_entity_poly.entity_id
_entity_poly.type
_entity_poly.pdbx_seq_one_letter_code
_entity_poly.pdbx_strand_id
1 'polypeptide(L)'
;MTRYALNPAMPVLSRPDGVVQVGWDPRRAVLVRPPSGMTSAALAELLRVLQTGATLDQVRGLAAGVDTAAVTGLVAALVDSGVAAPMRPPQHTRTASIRIHGRGPLSDLLTSALRCSGARIKHSNQAHAAVTSSTTDLVVLSDSLAADPRMVRELHSARLPHLPVRVRDGTGLVGPLVVPGVTSCLDCASRSWSSRSPRPCRRRVQLCCAPR
;
A
#
# COMPACT_ATOMS: atom_id res chain seq x y z
N MET A 1 -10.98 -24.94 4.02
CA MET A 1 -9.64 -25.44 3.63
C MET A 1 -8.68 -24.25 3.58
N THR A 2 -7.52 -24.37 4.24
CA THR A 2 -6.49 -23.31 4.22
C THR A 2 -5.89 -23.18 2.83
N ARG A 3 -5.89 -21.97 2.29
CA ARG A 3 -5.17 -21.62 1.06
C ARG A 3 -3.85 -20.96 1.43
N TYR A 4 -2.84 -21.14 0.62
CA TYR A 4 -1.55 -20.47 0.75
C TYR A 4 -1.36 -19.57 -0.47
N ALA A 5 -0.81 -18.38 -0.25
CA ALA A 5 -0.46 -17.48 -1.34
C ALA A 5 0.97 -16.96 -1.17
N LEU A 6 1.69 -16.80 -2.29
CA LEU A 6 2.92 -16.02 -2.32
C LEU A 6 2.61 -14.54 -2.10
N ASN A 7 3.58 -13.81 -1.56
CA ASN A 7 3.51 -12.37 -1.47
C ASN A 7 3.42 -11.78 -2.89
N PRO A 8 2.34 -11.04 -3.24
CA PRO A 8 2.13 -10.53 -4.59
C PRO A 8 3.19 -9.51 -5.02
N ALA A 9 3.93 -8.92 -4.08
CA ALA A 9 5.05 -8.02 -4.37
C ALA A 9 6.34 -8.77 -4.77
N MET A 10 6.35 -10.10 -4.73
CA MET A 10 7.53 -10.93 -5.00
C MET A 10 7.35 -11.74 -6.30
N PRO A 11 7.95 -11.29 -7.43
CA PRO A 11 7.85 -12.01 -8.70
C PRO A 11 8.56 -13.36 -8.66
N VAL A 12 8.07 -14.32 -9.45
CA VAL A 12 8.69 -15.65 -9.64
C VAL A 12 9.56 -15.59 -10.91
N LEU A 13 10.84 -15.89 -10.77
CA LEU A 13 11.85 -15.77 -11.82
C LEU A 13 12.54 -17.12 -12.02
N SER A 14 12.48 -17.66 -13.23
CA SER A 14 13.25 -18.86 -13.61
C SER A 14 14.70 -18.48 -13.89
N ARG A 15 15.66 -19.15 -13.26
CA ARG A 15 17.09 -18.96 -13.55
C ARG A 15 17.63 -20.07 -14.46
N PRO A 16 18.68 -19.79 -15.26
CA PRO A 16 19.32 -20.80 -16.12
C PRO A 16 19.95 -21.98 -15.36
N ASP A 17 20.30 -21.79 -14.09
CA ASP A 17 20.90 -22.81 -13.22
C ASP A 17 19.87 -23.82 -12.65
N GLY A 18 18.63 -23.78 -13.12
CA GLY A 18 17.57 -24.70 -12.71
C GLY A 18 16.91 -24.35 -11.37
N VAL A 19 17.29 -23.23 -10.76
CA VAL A 19 16.68 -22.70 -9.54
C VAL A 19 15.56 -21.73 -9.90
N VAL A 20 14.50 -21.69 -9.08
CA VAL A 20 13.45 -20.68 -9.20
C VAL A 20 13.60 -19.66 -8.09
N GLN A 21 13.66 -18.38 -8.43
CA GLN A 21 13.81 -17.28 -7.50
C GLN A 21 12.46 -16.61 -7.24
N VAL A 22 12.15 -16.33 -5.97
CA VAL A 22 10.98 -15.57 -5.54
C VAL A 22 11.44 -14.23 -4.97
N GLY A 23 11.08 -13.13 -5.61
CA GLY A 23 11.50 -11.78 -5.24
C GLY A 23 12.73 -11.28 -6.01
N TRP A 24 12.82 -9.95 -6.20
CA TRP A 24 13.95 -9.29 -6.87
C TRP A 24 14.97 -8.69 -5.88
N ASP A 25 14.52 -8.25 -4.69
CA ASP A 25 15.37 -7.63 -3.67
C ASP A 25 16.38 -8.64 -3.11
N PRO A 26 17.71 -8.42 -3.23
CA PRO A 26 18.73 -9.34 -2.72
C PRO A 26 18.61 -9.67 -1.23
N ARG A 27 17.99 -8.78 -0.43
CA ARG A 27 17.82 -8.98 1.01
C ARG A 27 16.63 -9.86 1.37
N ARG A 28 15.70 -10.06 0.43
CA ARG A 28 14.42 -10.76 0.67
C ARG A 28 14.14 -11.87 -0.32
N ALA A 29 14.90 -11.95 -1.42
CA ALA A 29 14.70 -12.95 -2.43
C ALA A 29 15.02 -14.35 -1.89
N VAL A 30 14.18 -15.33 -2.21
CA VAL A 30 14.36 -16.73 -1.84
C VAL A 30 14.63 -17.56 -3.07
N LEU A 31 15.65 -18.40 -2.99
CA LEU A 31 16.03 -19.35 -4.03
C LEU A 31 15.44 -20.72 -3.70
N VAL A 32 14.59 -21.23 -4.60
CA VAL A 32 13.87 -22.48 -4.44
C VAL A 32 14.43 -23.49 -5.43
N ARG A 33 14.98 -24.59 -4.91
CA ARG A 33 15.43 -25.71 -5.73
C ARG A 33 14.27 -26.69 -5.94
N PRO A 34 14.09 -27.25 -7.15
CA PRO A 34 13.05 -28.23 -7.39
C PRO A 34 13.33 -29.50 -6.57
N PRO A 35 12.32 -30.07 -5.90
CA PRO A 35 12.45 -31.37 -5.23
C PRO A 35 12.70 -32.49 -6.26
N SER A 36 13.26 -33.62 -5.80
CA SER A 36 13.50 -34.78 -6.67
C SER A 36 12.22 -35.23 -7.38
N GLY A 37 12.30 -35.41 -8.70
CA GLY A 37 11.13 -35.73 -9.53
C GLY A 37 10.37 -34.51 -10.08
N MET A 38 10.79 -33.29 -9.75
CA MET A 38 10.19 -32.05 -10.27
C MET A 38 11.17 -31.30 -11.18
N THR A 39 10.68 -30.77 -12.30
CA THR A 39 11.47 -29.87 -13.16
C THR A 39 11.40 -28.43 -12.65
N SER A 40 12.38 -27.60 -13.00
CA SER A 40 12.38 -26.17 -12.68
C SER A 40 11.18 -25.43 -13.29
N ALA A 41 10.73 -25.86 -14.47
CA ALA A 41 9.52 -25.34 -15.11
C ALA A 41 8.24 -25.70 -14.35
N ALA A 42 8.12 -26.95 -13.89
CA ALA A 42 6.99 -27.39 -13.07
C ALA A 42 6.95 -26.66 -11.71
N LEU A 43 8.13 -26.44 -11.09
CA LEU A 43 8.23 -25.64 -9.88
C LEU A 43 7.81 -24.19 -10.12
N ALA A 44 8.25 -23.57 -11.22
CA ALA A 44 7.87 -22.20 -11.55
C ALA A 44 6.35 -22.08 -11.77
N GLU A 45 5.73 -23.06 -12.42
CA GLU A 45 4.28 -23.07 -12.64
C GLU A 45 3.50 -23.25 -11.33
N LEU A 46 3.94 -24.17 -10.47
CA LEU A 46 3.39 -24.34 -9.13
C LEU A 46 3.46 -23.03 -8.33
N LEU A 47 4.61 -22.35 -8.35
CA LEU A 47 4.79 -21.07 -7.67
C LEU A 47 3.90 -19.96 -8.26
N ARG A 48 3.68 -19.93 -9.58
CA ARG A 48 2.73 -18.99 -10.21
C ARG A 48 1.30 -19.26 -9.79
N VAL A 49 0.88 -20.52 -9.73
CA VAL A 49 -0.44 -20.88 -9.18
C VAL A 49 -0.54 -20.45 -7.71
N LEU A 50 0.55 -20.58 -6.95
CA LEU A 50 0.60 -20.10 -5.58
C LEU A 50 0.52 -18.56 -5.46
N GLN A 51 0.80 -17.78 -6.52
CA GLN A 51 0.58 -16.32 -6.48
C GLN A 51 -0.91 -15.94 -6.44
N THR A 52 -1.80 -16.76 -7.01
CA THR A 52 -3.26 -16.53 -6.99
C THR A 52 -3.96 -17.20 -5.82
N GLY A 53 -3.23 -18.05 -5.09
CA GLY A 53 -3.71 -18.73 -3.89
C GLY A 53 -4.21 -20.14 -4.18
N ALA A 54 -3.56 -21.14 -3.56
CA ALA A 54 -3.85 -22.55 -3.78
C ALA A 54 -3.98 -23.33 -2.47
N THR A 55 -4.79 -24.40 -2.46
CA THR A 55 -4.80 -25.37 -1.36
C THR A 55 -3.64 -26.34 -1.50
N LEU A 56 -3.27 -27.00 -0.40
CA LEU A 56 -2.22 -28.03 -0.41
C LEU A 56 -2.54 -29.15 -1.40
N ASP A 57 -3.82 -29.52 -1.55
CA ASP A 57 -4.25 -30.56 -2.51
C ASP A 57 -4.11 -30.11 -3.97
N GLN A 58 -4.39 -28.84 -4.27
CA GLN A 58 -4.17 -28.27 -5.61
C GLN A 58 -2.68 -28.24 -5.95
N VAL A 59 -1.83 -27.86 -4.99
CA VAL A 59 -0.36 -27.87 -5.14
C VAL A 59 0.15 -29.30 -5.39
N ARG A 60 -0.36 -30.29 -4.65
CA ARG A 60 -0.04 -31.72 -4.85
C ARG A 60 -0.49 -32.23 -6.21
N GLY A 61 -1.67 -31.82 -6.68
CA GLY A 61 -2.16 -32.17 -8.01
C GLY A 61 -1.26 -31.68 -9.15
N LEU A 62 -0.67 -30.49 -9.01
CA LEU A 62 0.30 -29.94 -9.96
C LEU A 62 1.68 -30.60 -9.88
N ALA A 63 2.02 -31.14 -8.71
CA ALA A 63 3.25 -31.87 -8.45
C ALA A 63 3.06 -33.39 -8.59
N ALA A 64 2.23 -33.84 -9.54
CA ALA A 64 1.96 -35.26 -9.76
C ALA A 64 3.26 -36.04 -10.01
N GLY A 65 3.44 -37.14 -9.28
CA GLY A 65 4.67 -37.97 -9.34
C GLY A 65 5.80 -37.52 -8.41
N VAL A 66 5.62 -36.41 -7.68
CA VAL A 66 6.54 -35.96 -6.63
C VAL A 66 6.05 -36.46 -5.28
N ASP A 67 6.99 -36.79 -4.38
CA ASP A 67 6.65 -37.19 -3.03
C ASP A 67 5.80 -36.13 -2.30
N THR A 68 4.72 -36.59 -1.67
CA THR A 68 3.75 -35.73 -0.98
C THR A 68 4.38 -35.03 0.22
N ALA A 69 5.30 -35.69 0.91
CA ALA A 69 6.02 -35.07 2.03
C ALA A 69 6.98 -33.99 1.53
N ALA A 70 7.69 -34.21 0.41
CA ALA A 70 8.51 -33.19 -0.24
C ALA A 70 7.71 -31.94 -0.66
N VAL A 71 6.54 -32.11 -1.27
CA VAL A 71 5.66 -30.99 -1.66
C VAL A 71 5.14 -30.23 -0.43
N THR A 72 4.78 -30.95 0.64
CA THR A 72 4.30 -30.34 1.88
C THR A 72 5.43 -29.57 2.58
N GLY A 73 6.64 -30.14 2.60
CA GLY A 73 7.84 -29.49 3.14
C GLY A 73 8.26 -28.25 2.35
N LEU A 74 8.08 -28.26 1.01
CA LEU A 74 8.31 -27.09 0.17
C LEU A 74 7.38 -25.93 0.56
N VAL A 75 6.08 -26.18 0.70
CA VAL A 75 5.11 -25.14 1.12
C VAL A 75 5.44 -24.62 2.52
N ALA A 76 5.81 -25.51 3.46
CA ALA A 76 6.23 -25.11 4.80
C ALA A 76 7.48 -24.21 4.76
N ALA A 77 8.51 -24.58 3.99
CA ALA A 77 9.73 -23.77 3.84
C ALA A 77 9.46 -22.39 3.21
N LEU A 78 8.51 -22.30 2.27
CA LEU A 78 8.08 -21.01 1.71
C LEU A 78 7.37 -20.13 2.75
N VAL A 79 6.61 -20.74 3.66
CA VAL A 79 5.97 -20.01 4.77
C VAL A 79 7.00 -19.57 5.80
N ASP A 80 7.92 -20.44 6.19
CA ASP A 80 8.97 -20.15 7.18
C ASP A 80 9.94 -19.07 6.69
N SER A 81 10.19 -19.02 5.38
CA SER A 81 10.98 -17.94 4.75
C SER A 81 10.20 -16.64 4.54
N GLY A 82 8.90 -16.61 4.85
CA GLY A 82 8.04 -15.43 4.77
C GLY A 82 7.66 -14.99 3.35
N VAL A 83 7.96 -15.79 2.33
CA VAL A 83 7.56 -15.52 0.94
C VAL A 83 6.16 -16.02 0.61
N ALA A 84 5.68 -17.03 1.34
CA ALA A 84 4.30 -17.49 1.32
C ALA A 84 3.63 -17.23 2.69
N ALA A 85 2.31 -17.10 2.68
CA ALA A 85 1.54 -17.09 3.90
C ALA A 85 0.22 -17.84 3.70
N PRO A 86 -0.34 -18.45 4.75
CA PRO A 86 -1.73 -18.89 4.71
C PRO A 86 -2.62 -17.67 4.42
N MET A 87 -3.37 -17.74 3.34
CA MET A 87 -4.43 -16.78 3.05
C MET A 87 -5.42 -16.83 4.20
N ARG A 88 -5.50 -15.73 4.92
CA ARG A 88 -6.66 -15.47 5.75
C ARG A 88 -7.81 -15.24 4.78
N PRO A 89 -9.01 -15.83 5.01
CA PRO A 89 -10.19 -15.41 4.26
C PRO A 89 -10.24 -13.89 4.33
N PRO A 90 -10.62 -13.19 3.24
CA PRO A 90 -10.78 -11.75 3.31
C PRO A 90 -11.68 -11.48 4.50
N GLN A 91 -11.09 -10.92 5.57
CA GLN A 91 -11.90 -10.29 6.59
C GLN A 91 -12.72 -9.30 5.77
N HIS A 92 -14.04 -9.31 5.92
CA HIS A 92 -14.90 -8.31 5.29
C HIS A 92 -14.46 -6.93 5.81
N THR A 93 -13.38 -6.41 5.23
CA THR A 93 -12.96 -5.04 5.35
C THR A 93 -14.05 -4.32 4.60
N ARG A 94 -14.89 -3.65 5.37
CA ARG A 94 -15.82 -2.65 4.85
C ARG A 94 -15.10 -1.91 3.72
N THR A 95 -15.74 -1.82 2.56
CA THR A 95 -15.21 -1.08 1.43
C THR A 95 -14.68 0.27 1.91
N ALA A 96 -13.38 0.51 1.72
CA ALA A 96 -12.74 1.73 2.18
C ALA A 96 -13.49 2.95 1.61
N SER A 97 -13.94 3.85 2.48
CA SER A 97 -14.65 5.07 2.10
C SER A 97 -13.66 6.22 2.05
N ILE A 98 -13.28 6.63 0.84
CA ILE A 98 -12.31 7.69 0.61
C ILE A 98 -13.07 8.95 0.18
N ARG A 99 -12.79 10.08 0.84
CA ARG A 99 -13.32 11.38 0.45
C ARG A 99 -12.23 12.21 -0.23
N ILE A 100 -12.49 12.67 -1.45
CA ILE A 100 -11.61 13.58 -2.18
C ILE A 100 -12.14 15.00 -1.99
N HIS A 101 -11.29 15.89 -1.49
CA HIS A 101 -11.60 17.28 -1.25
C HIS A 101 -10.76 18.19 -2.13
N GLY A 102 -11.41 18.78 -3.11
CA GLY A 102 -10.85 19.78 -4.01
C GLY A 102 -11.90 20.22 -5.04
N ARG A 103 -11.52 21.09 -5.97
CA ARG A 103 -12.41 21.64 -7.01
C ARG A 103 -11.76 21.67 -8.40
N GLY A 104 -10.56 21.11 -8.52
CA GLY A 104 -9.76 21.21 -9.72
C GLY A 104 -9.61 19.88 -10.46
N PRO A 105 -8.89 19.91 -11.59
CA PRO A 105 -8.73 18.75 -12.46
C PRO A 105 -8.01 17.59 -11.77
N LEU A 106 -7.20 17.85 -10.73
CA LEU A 106 -6.57 16.77 -9.96
C LEU A 106 -7.61 15.97 -9.16
N SER A 107 -8.62 16.64 -8.59
CA SER A 107 -9.73 15.97 -7.90
C SER A 107 -10.52 15.07 -8.84
N ASP A 108 -10.78 15.52 -10.07
CA ASP A 108 -11.50 14.75 -11.07
C ASP A 108 -10.70 13.53 -11.54
N LEU A 109 -9.40 13.73 -11.80
CA LEU A 109 -8.49 12.64 -12.16
C LEU A 109 -8.38 11.60 -11.04
N LEU A 110 -8.22 12.04 -9.79
CA LEU A 110 -8.19 11.13 -8.64
C LEU A 110 -9.52 10.39 -8.47
N THR A 111 -10.64 11.08 -8.65
CA THR A 111 -11.97 10.46 -8.57
C THR A 111 -12.14 9.40 -9.64
N SER A 112 -11.69 9.66 -10.87
CA SER A 112 -11.75 8.70 -11.98
C SER A 112 -10.82 7.50 -11.75
N ALA A 113 -9.55 7.75 -11.43
CA ALA A 113 -8.53 6.72 -11.26
C ALA A 113 -8.86 5.75 -10.11
N LEU A 114 -9.45 6.25 -9.03
CA LEU A 114 -9.77 5.43 -7.86
C LEU A 114 -11.07 4.62 -8.01
N ARG A 115 -11.89 4.82 -9.04
CA ARG A 115 -13.11 4.02 -9.27
C ARG A 115 -12.84 2.52 -9.41
N CYS A 116 -11.70 2.15 -10.00
CA CYS A 116 -11.31 0.75 -10.20
C CYS A 116 -10.71 0.10 -8.95
N SER A 117 -10.45 0.85 -7.88
CA SER A 117 -9.80 0.35 -6.66
C SER A 117 -10.75 -0.39 -5.72
N GLY A 118 -12.04 -0.44 -6.05
CA GLY A 118 -13.07 -1.01 -5.19
C GLY A 118 -13.45 -0.14 -3.99
N ALA A 119 -12.82 1.02 -3.80
CA ALA A 119 -13.14 1.98 -2.73
C ALA A 119 -14.41 2.80 -3.04
N ARG A 120 -15.16 3.17 -1.99
CA ARG A 120 -16.30 4.10 -2.08
C ARG A 120 -15.75 5.52 -2.11
N ILE A 121 -15.77 6.13 -3.29
CA ILE A 121 -15.25 7.48 -3.49
C ILE A 121 -16.38 8.50 -3.33
N LYS A 122 -16.18 9.49 -2.45
CA LYS A 122 -17.03 10.68 -2.35
C LYS A 122 -16.21 11.92 -2.70
N HIS A 123 -16.69 12.72 -3.63
CA HIS A 123 -16.10 14.02 -3.92
C HIS A 123 -16.83 15.11 -3.12
N SER A 124 -16.10 16.03 -2.48
CA SER A 124 -16.68 17.15 -1.74
C SER A 124 -15.86 18.42 -1.91
N ASN A 125 -16.55 19.52 -2.19
CA ASN A 125 -15.96 20.84 -2.34
C ASN A 125 -16.30 21.80 -1.18
N GLN A 126 -17.05 21.30 -0.20
CA GLN A 126 -17.55 22.04 0.96
C GLN A 126 -16.50 21.99 2.07
N ALA A 127 -16.08 23.16 2.57
CA ALA A 127 -15.08 23.27 3.63
C ALA A 127 -15.56 22.70 4.99
N HIS A 128 -16.87 22.46 5.16
CA HIS A 128 -17.50 22.07 6.43
C HIS A 128 -18.42 20.86 6.34
N ALA A 129 -18.28 20.01 5.32
CA ALA A 129 -19.12 18.82 5.21
C ALA A 129 -18.72 17.78 6.26
N ALA A 130 -19.34 17.86 7.45
CA ALA A 130 -19.26 16.92 8.58
C ALA A 130 -18.69 15.56 8.18
N VAL A 131 -17.38 15.40 8.30
CA VAL A 131 -16.70 14.14 8.06
C VAL A 131 -16.52 13.50 9.43
N THR A 132 -17.05 12.29 9.59
CA THR A 132 -16.81 11.49 10.79
C THR A 132 -15.95 10.29 10.43
N SER A 133 -15.07 9.89 11.34
CA SER A 133 -14.27 8.65 11.22
C SER A 133 -15.13 7.38 11.17
N SER A 134 -16.40 7.46 11.57
CA SER A 134 -17.37 6.37 11.41
C SER A 134 -17.83 6.16 9.95
N THR A 135 -17.68 7.17 9.09
CA THR A 135 -18.20 7.14 7.71
C THR A 135 -17.15 7.32 6.63
N THR A 136 -15.92 7.70 6.97
CA THR A 136 -14.83 7.97 6.03
C THR A 136 -13.51 7.50 6.63
N ASP A 137 -12.78 6.68 5.88
CA ASP A 137 -11.51 6.07 6.33
C ASP A 137 -10.30 6.95 5.97
N LEU A 138 -10.41 7.75 4.91
CA LEU A 138 -9.34 8.63 4.43
C LEU A 138 -9.91 9.87 3.72
N VAL A 139 -9.31 11.02 3.98
CA VAL A 139 -9.56 12.27 3.23
C VAL A 139 -8.35 12.64 2.38
N VAL A 140 -8.54 12.73 1.06
CA VAL A 140 -7.52 13.21 0.12
C VAL A 140 -7.73 14.69 -0.11
N LEU A 141 -6.74 15.52 0.21
CA LEU A 141 -6.78 16.97 -0.01
C LEU A 141 -6.11 17.29 -1.34
N SER A 142 -6.91 17.62 -2.35
CA SER A 142 -6.48 17.92 -3.72
C SER A 142 -6.58 19.42 -4.06
N ASP A 143 -5.83 19.83 -5.08
CA ASP A 143 -5.90 21.14 -5.75
C ASP A 143 -5.55 22.40 -4.93
N SER A 144 -5.22 22.29 -3.65
CA SER A 144 -4.73 23.42 -2.87
C SER A 144 -3.19 23.44 -2.84
N LEU A 145 -2.58 24.56 -3.26
CA LEU A 145 -1.12 24.77 -3.15
C LEU A 145 -0.62 24.60 -1.71
N ALA A 146 -1.50 24.89 -0.74
CA ALA A 146 -1.36 24.54 0.67
C ALA A 146 -2.72 24.08 1.20
N ALA A 147 -2.72 23.01 2.01
CA ALA A 147 -3.94 22.53 2.68
C ALA A 147 -4.50 23.64 3.59
N ASP A 148 -5.82 23.86 3.55
CA ASP A 148 -6.48 24.83 4.42
C ASP A 148 -6.25 24.44 5.90
N PRO A 149 -5.60 25.29 6.71
CA PRO A 149 -5.34 25.00 8.11
C PRO A 149 -6.61 24.71 8.93
N ARG A 150 -7.76 25.27 8.55
CA ARG A 150 -9.05 25.00 9.22
C ARG A 150 -9.48 23.55 8.98
N MET A 151 -9.46 23.11 7.73
CA MET A 151 -9.75 21.73 7.34
C MET A 151 -8.79 20.75 8.03
N VAL A 152 -7.49 21.04 8.05
CA VAL A 152 -6.50 20.17 8.72
C VAL A 152 -6.77 20.03 10.21
N ARG A 153 -7.16 21.13 10.89
CA ARG A 153 -7.54 21.10 12.31
C ARG A 153 -8.81 20.29 12.55
N GLU A 154 -9.82 20.44 11.70
CA GLU A 154 -11.06 19.66 11.77
C GLU A 154 -10.77 18.16 11.60
N LEU A 155 -10.00 17.78 10.58
CA LEU A 155 -9.59 16.38 10.34
C LEU A 155 -8.77 15.82 11.50
N HIS A 156 -7.88 16.62 12.08
CA HIS A 156 -7.10 16.21 13.25
C HIS A 156 -8.00 16.00 14.49
N SER A 157 -8.95 16.91 14.73
CA SER A 157 -9.90 16.81 15.84
C SER A 157 -10.83 15.60 15.70
N ALA A 158 -11.24 15.28 14.47
CA ALA A 158 -12.06 14.11 14.15
C ALA A 158 -11.26 12.80 14.07
N ARG A 159 -9.94 12.84 14.30
CA ARG A 159 -8.99 11.72 14.13
C ARG A 159 -9.09 11.04 12.77
N LEU A 160 -9.29 11.84 11.73
CA LEU A 160 -9.40 11.38 10.35
C LEU A 160 -8.03 11.34 9.66
N PRO A 161 -7.62 10.17 9.14
CA PRO A 161 -6.47 10.08 8.27
C PRO A 161 -6.63 10.99 7.04
N HIS A 162 -5.58 11.70 6.66
CA HIS A 162 -5.61 12.57 5.51
C HIS A 162 -4.31 12.58 4.72
N LEU A 163 -4.44 12.72 3.39
CA LEU A 163 -3.33 12.70 2.44
C LEU A 163 -3.42 13.90 1.51
N PRO A 164 -2.46 14.84 1.55
CA PRO A 164 -2.38 15.90 0.56
C PRO A 164 -1.82 15.36 -0.77
N VAL A 165 -2.49 15.72 -1.87
CA VAL A 165 -2.06 15.41 -3.23
C VAL A 165 -2.15 16.70 -4.03
N ARG A 166 -1.01 17.20 -4.51
CA ARG A 166 -0.93 18.50 -5.18
C ARG A 166 0.04 18.46 -6.34
N VAL A 167 -0.15 19.33 -7.32
CA VAL A 167 0.79 19.54 -8.42
C VAL A 167 1.40 20.92 -8.26
N ARG A 168 2.72 21.01 -8.31
CA ARG A 168 3.47 22.27 -8.24
C ARG A 168 4.54 22.26 -9.33
N ASP A 169 4.53 23.28 -10.18
CA ASP A 169 5.54 23.46 -11.25
C ASP A 169 5.74 22.20 -12.10
N GLY A 170 4.63 21.52 -12.46
CA GLY A 170 4.64 20.25 -13.21
C GLY A 170 5.01 19.00 -12.41
N THR A 171 5.39 19.15 -11.14
CA THR A 171 5.74 18.04 -10.24
C THR A 171 4.56 17.66 -9.35
N GLY A 172 4.15 16.39 -9.40
CA GLY A 172 3.16 15.82 -8.48
C GLY A 172 3.79 15.54 -7.11
N LEU A 173 3.21 16.10 -6.05
CA LEU A 173 3.59 15.87 -4.66
C LEU A 173 2.46 15.10 -3.97
N VAL A 174 2.80 13.90 -3.48
CA VAL A 174 1.90 13.06 -2.69
C VAL A 174 2.47 12.93 -1.29
N GLY A 175 1.67 13.31 -0.29
CA GLY A 175 1.99 13.09 1.12
C GLY A 175 2.58 14.28 1.89
N PRO A 176 2.90 14.06 3.18
CA PRO A 176 2.85 12.78 3.89
C PRO A 176 1.42 12.32 4.22
N LEU A 177 1.20 11.00 4.33
CA LEU A 177 -0.03 10.46 4.91
C LEU A 177 -0.03 10.78 6.40
N VAL A 178 -1.04 11.55 6.84
CA VAL A 178 -1.21 11.91 8.24
C VAL A 178 -2.29 11.04 8.86
N VAL A 179 -1.92 10.27 9.89
CA VAL A 179 -2.82 9.53 10.76
C VAL A 179 -2.75 10.20 12.14
N PRO A 180 -3.79 10.96 12.54
CA PRO A 180 -3.77 11.69 13.82
C PRO A 180 -3.49 10.76 15.01
N GLY A 181 -2.46 11.10 15.79
CA GLY A 181 -2.01 10.31 16.94
C GLY A 181 -0.99 9.21 16.63
N VAL A 182 -0.67 8.94 15.36
CA VAL A 182 0.31 7.92 14.95
C VAL A 182 1.47 8.51 14.16
N THR A 183 1.20 9.40 13.20
CA THR A 183 2.24 10.00 12.34
C THR A 183 2.43 11.49 12.63
N SER A 184 3.52 12.07 12.13
CA SER A 184 3.75 13.52 12.19
C SER A 184 2.68 14.29 11.42
N CYS A 185 2.30 15.46 11.94
CA CYS A 185 1.34 16.37 11.33
C CYS A 185 1.87 17.05 10.04
N LEU A 186 0.99 17.66 9.23
CA LEU A 186 1.43 18.40 8.03
C LEU A 186 2.37 19.57 8.35
N ASP A 187 2.17 20.25 9.48
CA ASP A 187 3.05 21.33 9.94
C ASP A 187 4.42 20.81 10.41
N CYS A 188 4.43 19.62 11.01
CA CYS A 188 5.62 18.92 11.46
C CYS A 188 6.46 18.52 10.24
N ALA A 189 5.80 17.98 9.23
CA ALA A 189 6.41 17.59 7.97
C ALA A 189 6.91 18.81 7.18
N SER A 190 6.13 19.89 7.10
CA SER A 190 6.53 21.11 6.38
C SER A 190 7.79 21.74 7.00
N ARG A 191 7.92 21.72 8.33
CA ARG A 191 9.13 22.14 9.04
C ARG A 191 10.33 21.24 8.73
N SER A 192 10.14 19.92 8.72
CA SER A 192 11.21 18.96 8.40
C SER A 192 11.73 19.16 6.98
N TRP A 193 10.84 19.41 6.00
CA TRP A 193 11.22 19.64 4.61
C TRP A 193 11.94 20.98 4.44
N SER A 194 11.48 22.02 5.14
CA SER A 194 12.15 23.33 5.15
C SER A 194 13.57 23.28 5.71
N SER A 195 13.85 22.35 6.65
CA SER A 195 15.19 22.15 7.22
C SER A 195 16.16 21.41 6.28
N ARG A 196 15.64 20.66 5.30
CA ARG A 196 16.42 19.82 4.38
C ARG A 196 16.73 20.49 3.03
N SER A 197 16.21 21.69 2.81
CA SER A 197 16.50 22.49 1.61
C SER A 197 17.75 23.36 1.82
N PRO A 198 18.79 23.26 0.97
CA PRO A 198 19.82 24.29 0.87
C PRO A 198 19.15 25.61 0.43
N ARG A 199 19.35 26.69 1.20
CA ARG A 199 18.63 27.97 1.07
C ARG A 199 18.98 28.76 -0.23
N PRO A 200 18.28 29.87 -0.53
CA PRO A 200 18.58 31.15 0.14
C PRO A 200 17.37 31.89 0.76
N CYS A 201 17.72 32.76 1.71
CA CYS A 201 16.87 33.62 2.53
C CYS A 201 16.09 34.71 1.74
N ARG A 202 14.82 34.95 2.10
CA ARG A 202 14.33 36.32 2.38
C ARG A 202 13.15 36.31 3.35
N ARG A 203 13.23 37.20 4.34
CA ARG A 203 12.32 37.38 5.48
C ARG A 203 10.95 37.93 5.04
N ARG A 204 9.88 37.43 5.66
CA ARG A 204 8.89 38.25 6.37
C ARG A 204 8.43 37.50 7.60
N VAL A 205 8.88 38.00 8.76
CA VAL A 205 8.40 37.65 10.09
C VAL A 205 7.24 38.59 10.42
N GLN A 206 6.10 38.03 10.84
CA GLN A 206 5.13 38.65 11.75
C GLN A 206 4.29 37.50 12.35
N LEU A 207 4.66 37.02 13.55
CA LEU A 207 3.98 37.28 14.85
C LEU A 207 2.53 36.71 14.87
N CYS A 208 2.07 35.89 15.82
CA CYS A 208 2.44 35.71 17.22
C CYS A 208 2.03 34.32 17.71
N CYS A 209 2.80 33.80 18.67
CA CYS A 209 2.30 32.87 19.68
C CYS A 209 1.25 33.58 20.53
N ALA A 210 0.21 32.86 20.94
CA ALA A 210 -0.41 33.05 22.25
C ALA A 210 -1.04 31.72 22.70
N PRO A 211 -0.70 31.21 23.90
CA PRO A 211 -1.43 30.16 24.57
C PRO A 211 -2.54 30.78 25.45
N ARG A 212 -3.74 30.20 25.42
CA ARG A 212 -4.55 29.93 26.61
C ARG A 212 -5.35 28.66 26.35
#